data_AF-A0A1M6UPN8-F1
#
_entry.id   AF-A0A1M6UPN8-F1
#
_cell.length_a   1.000
_cell.length_b   1.000
_cell.length_c   1.000
_cell.angle_alpha   90.00
_cell.angle_beta   90.00
_cell.angle_gamma   90.00
#
_symmetry.space_group_name_H-M   'P 1'
#
loop_
_entity.id
_entity.type
_entity.pdbx_description
1 polymer ?
#
loop_
_entity_poly.entity_id
_entity_poly.type
_entity_poly.pdbx_seq_one_letter_code
_entity_poly.pdbx_strand_id
1 'polypeptide(L)'
;MGLDDGDIVLDFFAGSGTVGHAIYNLIAKGKKVQYILTQLPENVPTESLAYQKGYRYINEICKKRLAYFAKEYNDKKIDGDFGFKVYKLNKSNFNSHQTYSGTNVAQLSLSFQQTTEKPLVDNWTKPDLTTELMLLEGFPLHSTQTPQPQYPENEVVAITSDFNQNTLYLCLDAQLLDETVEALAIGEEDIFICLDSSLTDLQKIRLDDKLKLKTV
;
A
#
# COMPACT_ATOMS: atom_id res chain seq x y z
N MET A 1 7.22 28.33 -6.06
CA MET A 1 6.38 27.54 -5.13
C MET A 1 6.93 27.78 -3.75
N GLY A 2 6.15 28.37 -2.85
CA GLY A 2 6.51 28.54 -1.45
C GLY A 2 6.22 27.24 -0.71
N LEU A 3 7.02 26.20 -1.01
CA LEU A 3 6.94 24.90 -0.36
C LEU A 3 7.97 24.84 0.76
N ASP A 4 7.54 24.31 1.90
CA ASP A 4 8.36 24.04 3.06
C ASP A 4 8.77 22.56 3.11
N ASP A 5 9.76 22.26 3.95
CA ASP A 5 10.20 20.88 4.12
C ASP A 5 9.09 20.06 4.81
N GLY A 6 8.81 18.88 4.27
CA GLY A 6 7.69 18.02 4.68
C GLY A 6 6.41 18.22 3.86
N ASP A 7 6.33 19.23 2.99
CA ASP A 7 5.15 19.42 2.14
C ASP A 7 4.98 18.29 1.12
N ILE A 8 3.71 17.90 0.90
CA ILE A 8 3.31 16.92 -0.11
C ILE A 8 2.57 17.64 -1.24
N VAL A 9 3.10 17.57 -2.46
CA VAL A 9 2.47 18.13 -3.65
C VAL A 9 1.62 17.07 -4.36
N LEU A 10 0.33 17.34 -4.50
CA LEU A 10 -0.63 16.46 -5.14
C LEU A 10 -1.07 17.02 -6.50
N ASP A 11 -0.96 16.20 -7.55
CA ASP A 11 -1.45 16.52 -8.88
C ASP A 11 -2.25 15.33 -9.47
N PHE A 12 -3.54 15.55 -9.65
CA PHE A 12 -4.47 14.56 -10.21
C PHE A 12 -4.49 14.51 -11.74
N PHE A 13 -3.79 15.44 -12.41
CA PHE A 13 -3.70 15.59 -13.85
C PHE A 13 -2.24 15.65 -14.29
N ALA A 14 -1.46 14.67 -13.83
CA ALA A 14 0.00 14.70 -13.97
C ALA A 14 0.47 14.83 -15.43
N GLY A 15 -0.32 14.37 -16.39
CA GLY A 15 -0.06 14.43 -17.81
C GLY A 15 1.27 13.76 -18.15
N SER A 16 2.24 14.56 -18.56
CA SER A 16 3.60 14.08 -18.86
C SER A 16 4.52 13.98 -17.64
N GLY A 17 4.09 14.37 -16.44
CA GLY A 17 4.90 14.37 -15.20
C GLY A 17 5.72 15.65 -15.01
N THR A 18 5.21 16.80 -15.43
CA THR A 18 5.92 18.09 -15.30
C THR A 18 6.06 18.52 -13.85
N VAL A 19 5.03 18.33 -13.01
CA VAL A 19 5.06 18.64 -11.58
C VAL A 19 6.13 17.81 -10.87
N GLY A 20 6.17 16.49 -11.05
CA GLY A 20 7.21 15.65 -10.44
C GLY A 20 8.63 16.06 -10.87
N HIS A 21 8.85 16.42 -12.14
CA HIS A 21 10.15 16.97 -12.56
C HIS A 21 10.45 18.33 -11.90
N ALA A 22 9.46 19.21 -11.75
CA ALA A 22 9.67 20.47 -11.02
C ALA A 22 10.05 20.22 -9.55
N ILE A 23 9.48 19.18 -8.93
CA ILE A 23 9.85 18.76 -7.58
C ILE A 23 11.30 18.27 -7.52
N TYR A 24 11.78 17.47 -8.47
CA TYR A 24 13.20 17.11 -8.54
C TYR A 24 14.12 18.34 -8.58
N ASN A 25 13.73 19.40 -9.30
CA ASN A 25 14.51 20.64 -9.31
C ASN A 25 14.56 21.34 -7.93
N LEU A 26 13.55 21.16 -7.08
CA LEU A 26 13.54 21.68 -5.71
C LEU A 26 14.37 20.78 -4.79
N ILE A 27 14.24 19.46 -4.91
CA ILE A 27 15.03 18.48 -4.15
C ILE A 27 16.52 18.69 -4.41
N ALA A 28 16.91 18.88 -5.68
CA ALA A 28 18.29 19.20 -6.07
C ALA A 28 18.83 20.52 -5.48
N LYS A 29 17.96 21.40 -4.98
CA LYS A 29 18.32 22.63 -4.27
C LYS A 29 18.28 22.48 -2.74
N GLY A 30 18.12 21.25 -2.24
CA GLY A 30 18.12 20.92 -0.81
C GLY A 30 16.74 20.92 -0.13
N LYS A 31 15.63 21.07 -0.87
CA LYS A 31 14.28 20.97 -0.29
C LYS A 31 13.89 19.53 -0.04
N LYS A 32 13.20 19.25 1.06
CA LYS A 32 12.67 17.92 1.39
C LYS A 32 11.16 17.89 1.18
N VAL A 33 10.76 17.75 -0.08
CA VAL A 33 9.35 17.76 -0.48
C VAL A 33 8.98 16.44 -1.13
N GLN A 34 7.75 15.99 -0.91
CA GLN A 34 7.19 14.77 -1.48
C GLN A 34 6.15 15.11 -2.55
N TYR A 35 5.78 14.13 -3.37
CA TYR A 35 4.72 14.31 -4.33
C TYR A 35 3.87 13.06 -4.53
N ILE A 36 2.62 13.27 -4.94
CA ILE A 36 1.69 12.24 -5.39
C ILE A 36 1.16 12.68 -6.75
N LEU A 37 1.40 11.86 -7.77
CA LEU A 37 0.91 12.09 -9.13
C LEU A 37 -0.10 11.02 -9.51
N THR A 38 -1.26 11.44 -10.01
CA THR A 38 -2.25 10.53 -10.60
C THR A 38 -2.31 10.78 -12.10
N GLN A 39 -2.28 9.69 -12.87
CA GLN A 39 -2.45 9.73 -14.32
C GLN A 39 -3.26 8.53 -14.80
N LEU A 40 -4.39 8.80 -15.45
CA LEU A 40 -5.20 7.79 -16.11
C LEU A 40 -4.42 7.16 -17.28
N PRO A 41 -4.54 5.84 -17.53
CA PRO A 41 -3.94 5.19 -18.69
C PRO A 41 -4.73 5.53 -19.97
N GLU A 42 -4.74 6.80 -20.34
CA GLU A 42 -5.35 7.28 -21.58
C GLU A 42 -4.52 6.87 -22.79
N ASN A 43 -5.20 6.45 -23.85
CA ASN A 43 -4.53 6.08 -25.10
C ASN A 43 -3.79 7.28 -25.70
N VAL A 44 -2.57 7.03 -26.13
CA VAL A 44 -1.79 7.98 -26.91
C VAL A 44 -2.34 8.02 -28.35
N PRO A 45 -2.51 9.20 -28.97
CA PRO A 45 -2.97 9.30 -30.37
C PRO A 45 -2.06 8.54 -31.32
N THR A 46 -2.63 7.73 -32.22
CA THR A 46 -1.90 6.83 -33.12
C THR A 46 -0.94 7.54 -34.06
N GLU A 47 -1.28 8.76 -34.48
CA GLU A 47 -0.45 9.60 -35.36
C GLU A 47 0.69 10.32 -34.62
N SER A 48 0.75 10.23 -33.29
CA SER A 48 1.74 10.95 -32.51
C SER A 48 3.13 10.29 -32.56
N LEU A 49 4.17 11.11 -32.39
CA LEU A 49 5.54 10.61 -32.24
C LEU A 49 5.68 9.65 -31.04
N ALA A 50 4.92 9.86 -29.97
CA ALA A 50 4.94 8.97 -28.81
C ALA A 50 4.43 7.57 -29.19
N TYR A 51 3.35 7.49 -29.96
CA TYR A 51 2.83 6.21 -30.44
C TYR A 51 3.83 5.49 -31.36
N GLN A 52 4.47 6.23 -32.28
CA GLN A 52 5.53 5.72 -33.15
C GLN A 52 6.75 5.21 -32.37
N LYS A 53 7.05 5.82 -31.21
CA LYS A 53 8.09 5.38 -30.29
C LYS A 53 7.70 4.22 -29.37
N GLY A 54 6.52 3.64 -29.57
CA GLY A 54 6.06 2.45 -28.84
C GLY A 54 5.25 2.72 -27.58
N TYR A 55 4.98 3.99 -27.24
CA TYR A 55 4.08 4.32 -26.13
C TYR A 55 2.64 4.04 -26.51
N ARG A 56 1.87 3.49 -25.58
CA ARG A 56 0.43 3.24 -25.75
C ARG A 56 -0.40 4.10 -24.83
N TYR A 57 0.11 4.41 -23.65
CA TYR A 57 -0.63 5.17 -22.65
C TYR A 57 0.14 6.40 -22.15
N ILE A 58 -0.58 7.48 -21.81
CA ILE A 58 0.01 8.72 -21.30
C ILE A 58 0.77 8.48 -19.98
N ASN A 59 0.26 7.60 -19.11
CA ASN A 59 0.94 7.25 -17.86
C ASN A 59 2.31 6.58 -18.08
N GLU A 60 2.55 5.91 -19.21
CA GLU A 60 3.87 5.37 -19.56
C GLU A 60 4.87 6.50 -19.84
N ILE A 61 4.42 7.54 -20.55
CA ILE A 61 5.22 8.74 -20.83
C ILE A 61 5.56 9.45 -19.51
N CYS A 62 4.57 9.63 -18.62
CA CYS A 62 4.76 10.20 -17.29
C CYS A 62 5.83 9.44 -16.49
N LYS A 63 5.66 8.12 -16.34
CA LYS A 63 6.63 7.27 -15.63
C LYS A 63 8.02 7.32 -16.25
N LYS A 64 8.12 7.26 -17.58
CA LYS A 64 9.42 7.30 -18.28
C LYS A 64 10.13 8.63 -18.12
N ARG A 65 9.40 9.76 -18.16
CA ARG A 65 9.97 11.09 -17.90
C ARG A 65 10.59 11.14 -16.50
N LEU A 66 9.83 10.74 -15.48
CA LEU A 66 10.30 10.76 -14.10
C LEU A 66 11.48 9.81 -13.88
N ALA A 67 11.42 8.59 -14.42
CA ALA A 67 12.54 7.65 -14.34
C ALA A 67 13.81 8.16 -15.04
N TYR A 68 13.65 8.83 -16.19
CA TYR A 68 14.77 9.42 -16.92
C TYR A 68 15.46 10.51 -16.09
N PHE A 69 14.70 11.48 -15.58
CA PHE A 69 15.30 12.56 -14.79
C PHE A 69 15.84 12.04 -13.46
N ALA A 70 15.15 11.14 -12.76
CA ALA A 70 15.66 10.53 -11.53
C ALA A 70 17.05 9.90 -11.76
N LYS A 71 17.21 9.16 -12.87
CA LYS A 71 18.51 8.62 -13.27
C LYS A 71 19.52 9.73 -13.56
N GLU A 72 19.14 10.76 -14.32
CA GLU A 72 20.04 11.87 -14.65
C GLU A 72 20.56 12.61 -13.40
N TYR A 73 19.69 12.87 -12.42
CA TYR A 73 20.05 13.48 -11.14
C TYR A 73 21.00 12.59 -10.33
N ASN A 74 20.70 11.28 -10.26
CA ASN A 74 21.55 10.29 -9.59
C ASN A 74 22.92 10.13 -10.25
N ASP A 75 22.98 10.08 -11.59
CA ASP A 75 24.23 9.96 -12.37
C ASP A 75 25.13 11.19 -12.17
N LYS A 76 24.52 12.36 -11.95
CA LYS A 76 25.21 13.61 -11.58
C LYS A 76 25.61 13.68 -10.10
N LYS A 77 25.27 12.67 -9.29
CA LYS A 77 25.50 12.60 -7.84
C LYS A 77 24.94 13.80 -7.09
N ILE A 78 23.79 14.28 -7.51
CA ILE A 78 23.06 15.32 -6.78
C ILE A 78 22.46 14.66 -5.55
N ASP A 79 22.61 15.30 -4.39
CA ASP A 79 22.04 14.80 -3.13
C ASP A 79 20.52 15.01 -3.12
N GLY A 80 19.78 13.99 -2.63
CA GLY A 80 18.32 14.01 -2.55
C GLY A 80 17.65 12.69 -2.97
N ASP A 81 16.38 12.55 -2.58
CA ASP A 81 15.55 11.41 -3.00
C ASP A 81 14.79 11.73 -4.29
N PHE A 82 15.25 11.16 -5.40
CA PHE A 82 14.59 11.25 -6.71
C PHE A 82 13.81 9.97 -7.05
N GLY A 83 13.67 9.05 -6.08
CA GLY A 83 12.91 7.82 -6.24
C GLY A 83 11.41 8.06 -6.25
N PHE A 84 10.66 7.09 -6.78
CA PHE A 84 9.21 7.07 -6.67
C PHE A 84 8.68 5.65 -6.75
N LYS A 85 7.56 5.39 -6.08
CA LYS A 85 6.78 4.16 -6.20
C LYS A 85 5.66 4.36 -7.21
N VAL A 86 5.27 3.29 -7.90
CA VAL A 86 4.16 3.29 -8.86
C VAL A 86 3.08 2.36 -8.35
N TYR A 87 1.89 2.90 -8.14
CA TYR A 87 0.69 2.14 -7.79
C TYR A 87 -0.29 2.15 -8.95
N LYS A 88 -1.11 1.10 -9.03
CA LYS A 88 -2.19 0.97 -10.01
C LYS A 88 -3.47 0.66 -9.24
N LEU A 89 -4.55 1.36 -9.59
CA LEU A 89 -5.86 1.02 -9.07
C LEU A 89 -6.26 -0.39 -9.55
N ASN A 90 -6.66 -1.22 -8.59
CA ASN A 90 -7.16 -2.57 -8.83
C ASN A 90 -8.44 -2.78 -8.01
N LYS A 91 -9.11 -3.92 -8.22
CA LYS A 91 -10.19 -4.36 -7.33
C LYS A 91 -9.62 -4.68 -5.95
N SER A 92 -10.44 -4.49 -4.91
CA SER A 92 -10.11 -4.84 -3.53
C SER A 92 -9.75 -6.33 -3.41
N ASN A 93 -8.83 -6.66 -2.50
CA ASN A 93 -8.54 -8.03 -2.12
C ASN A 93 -9.63 -8.64 -1.23
N PHE A 94 -10.53 -7.81 -0.70
CA PHE A 94 -11.68 -8.25 0.08
C PHE A 94 -12.88 -8.56 -0.82
N ASN A 95 -13.53 -9.69 -0.57
CA ASN A 95 -14.81 -10.00 -1.17
C ASN A 95 -15.87 -9.03 -0.61
N SER A 96 -16.31 -8.08 -1.43
CA SER A 96 -17.38 -7.17 -1.05
C SER A 96 -18.67 -7.95 -0.81
N HIS A 97 -19.38 -7.67 0.29
CA HIS A 97 -20.79 -8.03 0.40
C HIS A 97 -21.53 -7.48 -0.81
N GLN A 98 -22.01 -8.36 -1.69
CA GLN A 98 -22.87 -7.92 -2.78
C GLN A 98 -24.13 -7.33 -2.15
N THR A 99 -24.45 -6.07 -2.47
CA THR A 99 -25.70 -5.44 -2.05
C THR A 99 -26.85 -6.24 -2.64
N TYR A 100 -27.41 -7.14 -1.83
CA TYR A 100 -28.52 -7.98 -2.26
C TYR A 100 -29.78 -7.12 -2.36
N SER A 101 -30.29 -6.96 -3.58
CA SER A 101 -31.51 -6.19 -3.86
C SER A 101 -32.73 -7.08 -4.14
N GLY A 102 -32.65 -8.38 -3.85
CA GLY A 102 -33.75 -9.32 -4.04
C GLY A 102 -34.65 -9.46 -2.81
N THR A 103 -35.58 -10.41 -2.86
CA THR A 103 -36.50 -10.74 -1.75
C THR A 103 -36.28 -12.15 -1.17
N ASN A 104 -35.34 -12.92 -1.72
CA ASN A 104 -35.05 -14.30 -1.31
C ASN A 104 -34.02 -14.35 -0.16
N VAL A 105 -34.53 -14.62 1.03
CA VAL A 105 -33.76 -14.73 2.27
C VAL A 105 -32.69 -15.84 2.23
N ALA A 106 -32.91 -16.93 1.49
CA ALA A 106 -31.92 -18.01 1.39
C ALA A 106 -30.69 -17.60 0.56
N GLN A 107 -30.88 -16.76 -0.45
CA GLN A 107 -29.78 -16.20 -1.25
C GLN A 107 -29.00 -15.15 -0.47
N LEU A 108 -29.68 -14.34 0.35
CA LEU A 108 -29.06 -13.44 1.31
C LEU A 108 -28.16 -14.20 2.27
N SER A 109 -28.68 -15.22 2.96
CA SER A 109 -27.91 -15.99 3.94
C SER A 109 -26.68 -16.66 3.33
N LEU A 110 -26.81 -17.21 2.10
CA LEU A 110 -25.68 -17.77 1.36
C LEU A 110 -24.61 -16.72 1.03
N SER A 111 -25.02 -15.52 0.61
CA SER A 111 -24.07 -14.44 0.32
C SER A 111 -23.31 -13.95 1.56
N PHE A 112 -23.97 -13.94 2.73
CA PHE A 112 -23.31 -13.65 4.00
C PHE A 112 -22.35 -14.77 4.39
N GLN A 113 -22.77 -16.04 4.32
CA GLN A 113 -21.89 -17.17 4.62
C GLN A 113 -20.62 -17.18 3.76
N GLN A 114 -20.76 -16.94 2.45
CA GLN A 114 -19.61 -16.91 1.54
C GLN A 114 -18.62 -15.79 1.84
N THR A 115 -19.09 -14.64 2.31
CA THR A 115 -18.23 -13.50 2.66
C THR A 115 -17.59 -13.67 4.04
N THR A 116 -18.27 -14.32 4.98
CA THR A 116 -17.70 -14.66 6.29
C THR A 116 -16.68 -15.80 6.20
N GLU A 117 -16.94 -16.82 5.37
CA GLU A 117 -16.05 -17.99 5.23
C GLU A 117 -14.84 -17.70 4.33
N LYS A 118 -14.98 -16.77 3.37
CA LYS A 118 -13.92 -16.36 2.45
C LYS A 118 -13.86 -14.84 2.34
N PRO A 119 -13.23 -14.15 3.31
CA PRO A 119 -13.12 -12.70 3.29
C PRO A 119 -12.23 -12.21 2.14
N LEU A 120 -11.26 -13.01 1.69
CA LEU A 120 -10.30 -12.66 0.65
C LEU A 120 -10.62 -13.29 -0.71
N VAL A 121 -10.27 -12.59 -1.79
CA VAL A 121 -10.37 -13.09 -3.18
C VAL A 121 -9.37 -14.21 -3.42
N ASP A 122 -9.70 -15.27 -4.17
CA ASP A 122 -8.82 -16.46 -4.29
C ASP A 122 -7.40 -16.18 -4.83
N ASN A 123 -7.18 -15.07 -5.54
CA ASN A 123 -5.92 -14.69 -6.17
C ASN A 123 -5.21 -13.49 -5.51
N TRP A 124 -5.48 -13.22 -4.23
CA TRP A 124 -4.81 -12.16 -3.48
C TRP A 124 -3.30 -12.43 -3.37
N THR A 125 -2.50 -11.36 -3.26
CA THR A 125 -1.06 -11.46 -3.03
C THR A 125 -0.68 -10.74 -1.73
N LYS A 126 0.34 -11.23 -1.00
CA LYS A 126 0.80 -10.57 0.24
C LYS A 126 1.10 -9.07 0.03
N PRO A 127 1.84 -8.64 -1.02
CA PRO A 127 2.13 -7.21 -1.21
C PRO A 127 0.89 -6.34 -1.48
N ASP A 128 -0.08 -6.88 -2.23
CA ASP A 128 -1.31 -6.15 -2.55
C ASP A 128 -2.18 -5.99 -1.30
N LEU A 129 -2.36 -7.08 -0.54
CA LEU A 129 -3.13 -7.05 0.71
C LEU A 129 -2.45 -6.16 1.76
N THR A 130 -1.13 -6.25 1.92
CA THR A 130 -0.37 -5.36 2.81
C THR A 130 -0.58 -3.90 2.45
N THR A 131 -0.54 -3.55 1.16
CA THR A 131 -0.75 -2.16 0.72
C THR A 131 -2.17 -1.69 1.02
N GLU A 132 -3.18 -2.54 0.78
CA GLU A 132 -4.58 -2.23 1.06
C GLU A 132 -4.85 -2.09 2.57
N LEU A 133 -4.37 -3.01 3.40
CA LEU A 133 -4.48 -2.96 4.86
C LEU A 133 -3.82 -1.71 5.44
N MET A 134 -2.61 -1.40 4.97
CA MET A 134 -1.90 -0.19 5.37
C MET A 134 -2.75 1.07 5.12
N LEU A 135 -3.35 1.17 3.94
CA LEU A 135 -4.22 2.31 3.60
C LEU A 135 -5.53 2.34 4.41
N LEU A 136 -6.15 1.18 4.66
CA LEU A 136 -7.38 1.07 5.45
C LEU A 136 -7.16 1.48 6.91
N GLU A 137 -6.01 1.16 7.46
CA GLU A 137 -5.59 1.57 8.82
C GLU A 137 -5.05 3.00 8.87
N GLY A 138 -5.06 3.73 7.75
CA GLY A 138 -4.69 5.14 7.69
C GLY A 138 -3.19 5.42 7.56
N PHE A 139 -2.37 4.41 7.29
CA PHE A 139 -0.94 4.59 7.06
C PHE A 139 -0.67 5.04 5.62
N PRO A 140 0.16 6.08 5.40
CA PRO A 140 0.44 6.60 4.05
C PRO A 140 1.31 5.65 3.20
N LEU A 141 1.30 5.83 1.88
CA LEU A 141 2.05 4.99 0.92
C LEU A 141 3.58 5.02 1.08
N HIS A 142 4.11 6.06 1.74
CA HIS A 142 5.54 6.19 2.04
C HIS A 142 5.91 5.63 3.42
N SER A 143 4.99 4.95 4.12
CA SER A 143 5.29 4.29 5.39
C SER A 143 6.44 3.28 5.25
N THR A 144 7.23 3.18 6.31
CA THR A 144 8.38 2.28 6.38
C THR A 144 7.91 0.90 6.77
N GLN A 145 8.29 -0.10 5.98
CA GLN A 145 8.02 -1.51 6.27
C GLN A 145 9.32 -2.15 6.75
N THR A 146 9.33 -2.65 7.99
CA THR A 146 10.51 -3.27 8.62
C THR A 146 10.17 -4.71 8.99
N PRO A 147 10.73 -5.71 8.28
CA PRO A 147 10.63 -7.10 8.69
C PRO A 147 11.17 -7.29 10.11
N GLN A 148 10.52 -8.13 10.89
CA GLN A 148 10.85 -8.37 12.30
C GLN A 148 11.52 -9.76 12.44
N PRO A 149 12.85 -9.86 12.25
CA PRO A 149 13.56 -11.14 12.26
C PRO A 149 13.59 -11.81 13.65
N GLN A 150 13.16 -11.12 14.70
CA GLN A 150 12.98 -11.72 16.02
C GLN A 150 11.88 -12.79 16.07
N TYR A 151 11.02 -12.86 15.05
CA TYR A 151 10.01 -13.91 14.87
C TYR A 151 10.45 -14.82 13.71
N PRO A 152 11.29 -15.85 13.95
CA PRO A 152 11.83 -16.68 12.87
C PRO A 152 10.77 -17.57 12.23
N GLU A 153 9.73 -17.90 12.99
CA GLU A 153 8.67 -18.83 12.62
C GLU A 153 7.59 -18.20 11.73
N ASN A 154 7.49 -16.86 11.72
CA ASN A 154 6.47 -16.14 10.98
C ASN A 154 6.99 -14.84 10.36
N GLU A 155 6.52 -14.50 9.16
CA GLU A 155 6.86 -13.26 8.45
C GLU A 155 6.06 -12.08 9.02
N VAL A 156 6.55 -11.54 10.14
CA VAL A 156 5.98 -10.34 10.77
C VAL A 156 6.64 -9.09 10.21
N VAL A 157 5.84 -8.12 9.78
CA VAL A 157 6.29 -6.82 9.27
C VAL A 157 5.72 -5.71 10.13
N ALA A 158 6.59 -4.83 10.64
CA ALA A 158 6.19 -3.61 11.31
C ALA A 158 6.09 -2.46 10.30
N ILE A 159 5.00 -1.72 10.35
CA ILE A 159 4.73 -0.55 9.52
C ILE A 159 4.69 0.68 10.42
N THR A 160 5.58 1.63 10.14
CA THR A 160 5.71 2.88 10.88
C THR A 160 5.61 4.08 9.94
N SER A 161 5.09 5.19 10.46
CA SER A 161 4.95 6.45 9.72
C SER A 161 5.08 7.64 10.65
N ASP A 162 5.61 8.76 10.15
CA ASP A 162 5.66 10.02 10.89
C ASP A 162 4.26 10.60 11.18
N PHE A 163 3.23 10.12 10.48
CA PHE A 163 1.83 10.53 10.66
C PHE A 163 1.11 9.75 11.77
N ASN A 164 1.65 8.61 12.20
CA ASN A 164 1.01 7.69 13.13
C ASN A 164 1.91 7.48 14.36
N GLN A 165 1.35 7.64 15.55
CA GLN A 165 2.09 7.37 16.79
C GLN A 165 2.20 5.87 17.09
N ASN A 166 1.28 5.08 16.54
CA ASN A 166 1.24 3.63 16.70
C ASN A 166 1.92 2.90 15.54
N THR A 167 2.40 1.70 15.83
CA THR A 167 2.96 0.77 14.86
C THR A 167 1.90 -0.23 14.44
N LEU A 168 1.80 -0.47 13.13
CA LEU A 168 0.97 -1.52 12.58
C LEU A 168 1.83 -2.74 12.30
N TYR A 169 1.57 -3.84 12.99
CA TYR A 169 2.21 -5.12 12.76
C TYR A 169 1.31 -5.98 11.88
N LEU A 170 1.86 -6.52 10.79
CA LEU A 170 1.16 -7.41 9.87
C LEU A 170 1.83 -8.79 9.86
N CYS A 171 1.02 -9.84 9.93
CA CYS A 171 1.45 -11.21 9.70
C CYS A 171 0.45 -11.92 8.77
N LEU A 172 0.85 -12.15 7.51
CA LEU A 172 -0.01 -12.72 6.47
C LEU A 172 0.33 -14.19 6.16
N ASP A 173 0.86 -14.90 7.15
CA ASP A 173 1.15 -16.33 7.04
C ASP A 173 -0.10 -17.18 7.23
N ALA A 174 -0.09 -18.38 6.63
CA ALA A 174 -1.24 -19.30 6.68
C ALA A 174 -1.52 -19.82 8.09
N GLN A 175 -0.50 -19.92 8.94
CA GLN A 175 -0.61 -20.36 10.33
C GLN A 175 0.31 -19.51 11.20
N LEU A 176 -0.21 -19.04 12.33
CA LEU A 176 0.58 -18.36 13.35
C LEU A 176 1.04 -19.39 14.39
N LEU A 177 2.34 -19.55 14.54
CA LEU A 177 2.93 -20.52 15.47
C LEU A 177 2.88 -19.99 16.92
N ASP A 178 2.74 -20.91 17.88
CA ASP A 178 2.57 -20.57 19.30
C ASP A 178 3.76 -19.78 19.85
N GLU A 179 4.97 -20.07 19.38
CA GLU A 179 6.19 -19.36 19.72
C GLU A 179 6.10 -17.88 19.34
N THR A 180 5.55 -17.58 18.15
CA THR A 180 5.31 -16.20 17.71
C THR A 180 4.26 -15.53 18.59
N VAL A 181 3.17 -16.22 18.92
CA VAL A 181 2.08 -15.69 19.79
C VAL A 181 2.58 -15.38 21.20
N GLU A 182 3.46 -16.20 21.74
CA GLU A 182 4.03 -16.00 23.08
C GLU A 182 5.06 -14.86 23.09
N ALA A 183 5.90 -14.78 22.04
CA ALA A 183 6.92 -13.76 21.90
C ALA A 183 6.37 -12.39 21.48
N LEU A 184 5.19 -12.34 20.85
CA LEU A 184 4.58 -11.10 20.38
C LEU A 184 4.20 -10.20 21.56
N ALA A 185 5.02 -9.17 21.77
CA ALA A 185 4.79 -8.11 22.72
C ALA A 185 4.89 -6.77 21.99
N ILE A 186 3.73 -6.15 21.75
CA ILE A 186 3.62 -4.85 21.07
C ILE A 186 3.09 -3.81 22.06
N GLY A 187 3.27 -2.52 21.77
CA GLY A 187 2.79 -1.45 22.65
C GLY A 187 1.26 -1.44 22.77
N GLU A 188 0.74 -0.88 23.85
CA GLU A 188 -0.72 -0.83 24.11
C GLU A 188 -1.51 -0.11 22.99
N GLU A 189 -0.86 0.80 22.27
CA GLU A 189 -1.47 1.55 21.17
C GLU A 189 -1.24 0.92 19.78
N ASP A 190 -0.37 -0.08 19.69
CA ASP A 190 -0.02 -0.76 18.44
C ASP A 190 -1.13 -1.72 18.01
N ILE A 191 -1.25 -1.91 16.70
CA ILE A 191 -2.27 -2.78 16.09
C ILE A 191 -1.58 -3.97 15.47
N PHE A 192 -2.07 -5.18 15.74
CA PHE A 192 -1.62 -6.39 15.07
C PHE A 192 -2.73 -6.93 14.16
N ILE A 193 -2.41 -7.13 12.88
CA ILE A 193 -3.32 -7.73 11.91
C ILE A 193 -2.77 -9.05 11.40
N CYS A 194 -3.60 -10.09 11.44
CA CYS A 194 -3.31 -11.38 10.87
C CYS A 194 -4.54 -12.01 10.19
N LEU A 195 -4.33 -13.06 9.41
CA LEU A 195 -5.44 -13.80 8.79
C LEU A 195 -6.28 -14.50 9.85
N ASP A 196 -7.60 -14.41 9.79
CA ASP A 196 -8.48 -15.08 10.75
C ASP A 196 -8.27 -16.61 10.75
N SER A 197 -8.04 -17.17 9.56
CA SER A 197 -7.74 -18.59 9.36
C SER A 197 -6.40 -19.05 9.93
N SER A 198 -5.50 -18.11 10.26
CA SER A 198 -4.18 -18.43 10.79
C SER A 198 -4.17 -18.69 12.30
N LEU A 199 -5.26 -18.32 12.98
CA LEU A 199 -5.39 -18.41 14.43
C LEU A 199 -6.36 -19.51 14.87
N THR A 200 -5.99 -20.21 15.93
CA THR A 200 -6.94 -21.02 16.71
C THR A 200 -7.73 -20.15 17.69
N ASP A 201 -8.91 -20.60 18.11
CA ASP A 201 -9.76 -19.86 19.08
C ASP A 201 -9.01 -19.51 20.38
N LEU A 202 -8.12 -20.40 20.82
CA LEU A 202 -7.32 -20.21 22.02
C LEU A 202 -6.22 -19.16 21.82
N GLN A 203 -5.61 -19.10 20.63
CA GLN A 203 -4.64 -18.06 20.29
C GLN A 203 -5.31 -16.69 20.13
N LYS A 204 -6.53 -16.62 19.56
CA LYS A 204 -7.31 -15.38 19.45
C LYS A 204 -7.51 -14.73 20.82
N ILE A 205 -7.97 -15.50 21.80
CA ILE A 205 -8.20 -15.00 23.17
C ILE A 205 -6.89 -14.50 23.79
N ARG A 206 -5.80 -15.27 23.66
CA ARG A 206 -4.50 -14.89 24.22
C ARG A 206 -3.93 -13.60 23.63
N LEU A 207 -4.18 -13.35 22.35
CA LEU A 207 -3.72 -12.14 21.66
C LEU A 207 -4.60 -10.94 22.02
N ASP A 208 -5.92 -11.12 22.03
CA ASP A 208 -6.87 -10.04 22.36
C ASP A 208 -6.68 -9.51 23.79
N ASP A 209 -6.29 -10.38 24.73
CA ASP A 209 -5.95 -9.98 26.11
C ASP A 209 -4.66 -9.15 26.22
N LYS A 210 -3.77 -9.24 25.22
CA LYS A 210 -2.42 -8.64 25.27
C LYS A 210 -2.27 -7.39 24.40
N LEU A 211 -3.03 -7.30 23.31
CA LEU A 211 -2.80 -6.30 22.26
C LEU A 211 -4.08 -6.01 21.47
N LYS A 212 -4.07 -4.94 20.66
CA LYS A 212 -5.19 -4.63 19.75
C LYS A 212 -5.12 -5.53 18.52
N LEU A 213 -5.79 -6.67 18.59
CA LEU A 213 -5.89 -7.64 17.49
C LEU A 213 -6.97 -7.23 16.49
N LYS A 214 -6.66 -7.29 15.20
CA LYS A 214 -7.65 -7.30 14.12
C LYS A 214 -7.40 -8.51 13.22
N THR A 215 -8.46 -9.21 12.83
CA THR A 215 -8.35 -10.32 11.90
C THR A 215 -9.01 -9.99 10.57
N VAL A 216 -8.47 -10.58 9.50
CA VAL A 216 -8.89 -10.35 8.10
C VAL A 216 -9.03 -11.64 7.32
#